data_AF-A0A7C8ZSD2-F1
#
_entry.id   AF-A0A7C8ZSD2-F1
#
_cell.length_a   1.000
_cell.length_b   1.000
_cell.length_c   1.000
_cell.angle_alpha   90.00
_cell.angle_beta   90.00
_cell.angle_gamma   90.00
#
_symmetry.space_group_name_H-M   'P 1'
#
loop_
_entity.id
_entity.type
_entity.pdbx_description
1 polymer ?
#
loop_
_entity_poly.entity_id
_entity_poly.type
_entity_poly.pdbx_seq_one_letter_code
_entity_poly.pdbx_strand_id
1 'polypeptide(L)'
;MGTPETSREPCPDRILDDLGGAFAMGAVGGSVYHFLRGSYNSPRGGRFVGGIQTMRLKAPKTGGGFAVWGGLFSTFDCAMVYVRQKEDPWNSIFAGAATGGFLQMRQGLGASAKSAAFGGVLLALIEGAGIMLQKVMTPTPQIVLEDPGMGNT
;
A
#
# COMPACT_ATOMS: atom_id res chain seq x y z
N MET A 1 -19.06 -15.55 20.95
CA MET A 1 -19.34 -14.11 20.87
C MET A 1 -18.32 -13.53 19.90
N GLY A 2 -18.67 -13.45 18.61
CA GLY A 2 -17.75 -13.05 17.56
C GLY A 2 -17.48 -11.55 17.64
N THR A 3 -16.24 -11.17 17.88
CA THR A 3 -15.79 -9.79 17.81
C THR A 3 -15.76 -9.31 16.36
N PRO A 4 -15.90 -8.01 16.09
CA PRO A 4 -16.01 -7.45 14.74
C PRO A 4 -14.63 -7.43 14.04
N GLU A 5 -14.10 -8.60 13.71
CA GLU A 5 -12.80 -8.80 13.05
C GLU A 5 -13.00 -9.31 11.61
N THR A 6 -13.88 -8.66 10.85
CA THR A 6 -14.19 -9.00 9.45
C THR A 6 -14.10 -7.76 8.55
N SER A 7 -13.04 -6.96 8.72
CA SER A 7 -12.76 -5.83 7.81
C SER A 7 -11.48 -6.03 6.97
N ARG A 8 -10.69 -7.06 7.26
CA ARG A 8 -9.53 -7.47 6.44
C ARG A 8 -9.74 -8.87 5.90
N GLU A 9 -9.52 -9.05 4.61
CA GLU A 9 -9.53 -10.37 3.99
C GLU A 9 -8.45 -11.28 4.60
N PRO A 10 -8.72 -12.57 4.81
CA PRO A 10 -7.74 -13.50 5.36
C PRO A 10 -6.53 -13.64 4.42
N CYS A 11 -5.34 -13.83 4.99
CA CYS A 11 -4.20 -14.30 4.22
C CYS A 11 -4.50 -15.76 3.78
N PRO A 12 -4.31 -16.16 2.50
CA PRO A 12 -3.49 -15.52 1.47
C PRO A 12 -4.24 -14.61 0.47
N ASP A 13 -5.57 -14.52 0.54
CA ASP A 13 -6.38 -13.80 -0.47
C ASP A 13 -5.96 -12.32 -0.58
N ARG A 14 -5.70 -11.69 0.57
CA ARG A 14 -5.15 -10.33 0.65
C ARG A 14 -3.86 -10.12 -0.16
N ILE A 15 -2.99 -11.13 -0.24
CA ILE A 15 -1.74 -11.02 -1.01
C ILE A 15 -2.04 -10.98 -2.50
N LEU A 16 -3.00 -11.80 -2.96
CA LEU A 16 -3.43 -11.84 -4.36
C LEU A 16 -4.12 -10.53 -4.77
N ASP A 17 -4.98 -10.01 -3.89
CA ASP A 17 -5.68 -8.76 -4.10
C ASP A 17 -4.73 -7.56 -4.11
N ASP A 18 -3.77 -7.51 -3.19
CA ASP A 18 -2.75 -6.45 -3.17
C ASP A 18 -1.80 -6.55 -4.39
N LEU A 19 -1.44 -7.76 -4.84
CA LEU A 19 -0.69 -7.99 -6.07
C LEU A 19 -1.44 -7.45 -7.30
N GLY A 20 -2.70 -7.85 -7.44
CA GLY A 20 -3.55 -7.49 -8.58
C GLY A 20 -3.88 -6.00 -8.58
N GLY A 21 -4.25 -5.45 -7.43
CA GLY A 21 -4.51 -4.02 -7.23
C GLY A 21 -3.28 -3.18 -7.54
N ALA A 22 -2.11 -3.56 -7.01
CA ALA A 22 -0.87 -2.84 -7.29
C ALA A 22 -0.45 -2.95 -8.77
N PHE A 23 -0.61 -4.13 -9.40
CA PHE A 23 -0.39 -4.28 -10.83
C PHE A 23 -1.29 -3.34 -11.63
N ALA A 24 -2.59 -3.31 -11.33
CA ALA A 24 -3.56 -2.47 -12.02
C ALA A 24 -3.22 -0.97 -11.87
N MET A 25 -2.93 -0.52 -10.64
CA MET A 25 -2.49 0.85 -10.38
C MET A 25 -1.23 1.21 -11.18
N GLY A 26 -0.21 0.34 -11.16
CA GLY A 26 1.04 0.57 -11.89
C GLY A 26 0.89 0.48 -13.41
N ALA A 27 0.02 -0.39 -13.92
CA ALA A 27 -0.25 -0.54 -15.35
C ALA A 27 -1.04 0.65 -15.90
N VAL A 28 -2.08 1.11 -15.19
CA VAL A 28 -2.88 2.28 -15.58
C VAL A 28 -2.03 3.55 -15.51
N GLY A 29 -1.41 3.81 -14.36
CA GLY A 29 -0.54 4.98 -14.18
C GLY A 29 0.66 4.96 -15.12
N GLY A 30 1.29 3.81 -15.28
CA GLY A 30 2.38 3.59 -16.24
C GLY A 30 1.94 3.81 -17.68
N SER A 31 0.73 3.39 -18.05
CA SER A 31 0.21 3.60 -19.42
C SER A 31 0.07 5.07 -19.73
N VAL A 32 -0.55 5.84 -18.83
CA VAL A 32 -0.70 7.29 -18.98
C VAL A 32 0.67 7.97 -19.06
N TYR A 33 1.55 7.70 -18.09
CA TYR A 33 2.87 8.33 -18.01
C TYR A 33 3.74 8.02 -19.24
N HIS A 34 3.84 6.75 -19.63
CA HIS A 34 4.69 6.32 -20.75
C HIS A 34 4.10 6.71 -22.10
N PHE A 35 2.78 6.82 -22.23
CA PHE A 35 2.15 7.34 -23.43
C PHE A 35 2.44 8.82 -23.63
N LEU A 36 2.24 9.64 -22.58
CA LEU A 36 2.54 11.08 -22.64
C LEU A 36 4.03 11.28 -22.93
N ARG A 37 4.89 10.66 -22.14
CA ARG A 37 6.35 10.77 -22.32
C ARG A 37 6.80 10.27 -23.70
N GLY A 38 6.25 9.16 -24.18
CA GLY A 38 6.51 8.64 -25.52
C GLY A 38 6.04 9.58 -26.62
N SER A 39 4.87 10.19 -26.47
CA SER A 39 4.31 11.15 -27.42
C SER A 39 5.13 12.44 -27.48
N TYR A 40 5.60 12.94 -26.34
CA TYR A 40 6.46 14.14 -26.27
C TYR A 40 7.84 13.92 -26.88
N ASN A 41 8.44 12.75 -26.67
CA ASN A 41 9.79 12.44 -27.15
C ASN A 41 9.83 11.92 -28.60
N SER A 42 8.68 11.82 -29.26
CA SER A 42 8.57 11.30 -30.64
C SER A 42 8.66 12.42 -31.69
N PRO A 43 9.20 12.13 -32.88
CA PRO A 43 9.29 13.11 -33.97
C PRO A 43 7.91 13.61 -34.41
N ARG A 44 7.87 14.82 -35.00
CA ARG A 44 6.63 15.40 -35.55
C ARG A 44 6.02 14.43 -36.57
N GLY A 45 4.71 14.17 -36.44
CA GLY A 45 3.98 13.19 -37.24
C GLY A 45 3.95 11.77 -36.67
N GLY A 46 4.88 11.39 -35.79
CA GLY A 46 4.96 10.05 -35.18
C GLY A 46 4.48 9.96 -33.74
N ARG A 47 3.94 11.06 -33.17
CA ARG A 47 3.69 11.17 -31.72
C ARG A 47 2.73 10.13 -31.18
N PHE A 48 1.62 9.88 -31.85
CA PHE A 48 0.64 8.91 -31.40
C PHE A 48 1.19 7.48 -31.43
N VAL A 49 1.86 7.11 -32.54
CA VAL A 49 2.48 5.78 -32.70
C VAL A 49 3.59 5.56 -31.68
N GLY A 50 4.49 6.54 -31.51
CA GLY A 50 5.57 6.45 -30.52
C GLY A 50 5.08 6.47 -29.08
N GLY A 51 3.98 7.18 -28.80
CA GLY A 51 3.25 7.12 -27.52
C GLY A 51 2.73 5.72 -27.22
N ILE A 52 1.98 5.12 -28.16
CA ILE A 52 1.46 3.75 -28.02
C ILE A 52 2.59 2.73 -27.88
N GLN A 53 3.63 2.83 -28.69
CA GLN A 53 4.76 1.92 -28.64
C GLN A 53 5.47 1.98 -27.28
N THR A 54 5.71 3.18 -26.76
CA THR A 54 6.34 3.37 -25.45
C THR A 54 5.45 2.87 -24.32
N MET A 55 4.15 3.15 -24.40
CA MET A 55 3.15 2.64 -23.47
C MET A 55 3.18 1.12 -23.41
N ARG A 56 3.05 0.43 -24.55
CA ARG A 56 2.98 -1.04 -24.61
C ARG A 56 4.25 -1.73 -24.10
N LEU A 57 5.42 -1.13 -24.34
CA LEU A 57 6.70 -1.71 -23.91
C LEU A 57 7.00 -1.47 -22.42
N LYS A 58 6.53 -0.36 -21.84
CA LYS A 58 6.96 0.06 -20.50
C LYS A 58 5.87 -0.03 -19.44
N ALA A 59 4.60 0.13 -19.78
CA ALA A 59 3.51 0.09 -18.82
C ALA A 59 3.39 -1.27 -18.08
N PRO A 60 3.49 -2.44 -18.75
CA PRO A 60 3.48 -3.72 -18.05
C PRO A 60 4.70 -3.90 -17.13
N LYS A 61 5.86 -3.35 -17.50
CA LYS A 61 7.06 -3.37 -16.66
C LYS A 61 6.86 -2.53 -15.40
N THR A 62 6.24 -1.36 -15.51
CA THR A 62 5.87 -0.53 -14.35
C THR A 62 4.83 -1.23 -13.49
N GLY A 63 3.76 -1.78 -14.08
CA GLY A 63 2.75 -2.58 -13.38
C GLY A 63 3.36 -3.77 -12.62
N GLY A 64 4.25 -4.53 -13.26
CA GLY A 64 4.95 -5.65 -12.62
C GLY A 64 5.82 -5.23 -11.44
N GLY A 65 6.49 -4.06 -11.53
CA GLY A 65 7.24 -3.51 -10.41
C GLY A 65 6.37 -3.17 -9.20
N PHE A 66 5.20 -2.55 -9.45
CA PHE A 66 4.22 -2.27 -8.40
C PHE A 66 3.62 -3.56 -7.82
N ALA A 67 3.31 -4.54 -8.66
CA ALA A 67 2.82 -5.85 -8.22
C ALA A 67 3.82 -6.53 -7.27
N VAL A 68 5.09 -6.60 -7.66
CA VAL A 68 6.14 -7.19 -6.82
C VAL A 68 6.27 -6.46 -5.48
N TRP A 69 6.21 -5.12 -5.48
CA TRP A 69 6.25 -4.34 -4.25
C TRP A 69 5.03 -4.61 -3.36
N GLY A 70 3.80 -4.54 -3.91
CA GLY A 70 2.56 -4.75 -3.18
C GLY A 70 2.45 -6.17 -2.63
N GLY A 71 2.74 -7.18 -3.44
CA GLY A 71 2.74 -8.57 -2.99
C GLY A 71 3.75 -8.84 -1.89
N LEU A 72 4.97 -8.30 -2.02
CA LEU A 72 6.00 -8.49 -1.01
C LEU A 72 5.64 -7.78 0.31
N PHE A 73 5.09 -6.56 0.23
CA PHE A 73 4.56 -5.84 1.38
C PHE A 73 3.52 -6.68 2.13
N SER A 74 2.52 -7.18 1.42
CA SER A 74 1.44 -7.96 2.03
C SER A 74 1.91 -9.31 2.54
N THR A 75 2.89 -9.95 1.90
CA THR A 75 3.50 -11.18 2.44
C THR A 75 4.21 -10.94 3.77
N PHE A 76 4.96 -9.84 3.90
CA PHE A 76 5.64 -9.51 5.15
C PHE A 76 4.66 -9.08 6.24
N ASP A 77 3.61 -8.34 5.90
CA ASP A 77 2.53 -7.96 6.83
C ASP A 77 1.80 -9.21 7.34
N CYS A 78 1.33 -10.08 6.44
CA CYS A 78 0.71 -11.36 6.79
C CYS A 78 1.63 -12.25 7.65
N ALA A 79 2.92 -12.32 7.32
CA ALA A 79 3.88 -13.08 8.12
C ALA A 79 4.04 -12.50 9.54
N MET A 80 4.06 -11.18 9.68
CA MET A 80 4.13 -10.52 10.98
C MET A 80 2.88 -10.73 11.82
N VAL A 81 1.69 -10.63 11.21
CA VAL A 81 0.42 -10.96 11.88
C VAL A 81 0.42 -12.42 12.32
N TYR A 82 0.88 -13.35 11.48
CA TYR A 82 0.98 -14.76 11.82
C TYR A 82 1.95 -15.03 12.99
N VAL A 83 3.09 -14.35 13.05
CA VAL A 83 4.06 -14.56 14.14
C VAL A 83 3.64 -13.89 15.44
N ARG A 84 3.09 -12.67 15.37
CA ARG A 84 2.79 -11.85 16.55
C ARG A 84 1.37 -12.01 17.07
N GLN A 85 0.46 -12.56 16.25
CA GLN A 85 -0.97 -12.71 16.57
C GLN A 85 -1.60 -11.38 17.03
N LYS A 86 -1.09 -10.26 16.50
CA LYS A 86 -1.51 -8.89 16.81
C LYS A 86 -1.42 -8.03 15.56
N GLU A 87 -2.43 -7.21 15.34
CA GLU A 87 -2.48 -6.24 14.25
C GLU A 87 -2.20 -4.84 14.79
N ASP A 88 -0.94 -4.40 14.66
CA ASP A 88 -0.50 -3.08 15.10
C ASP A 88 0.12 -2.31 13.91
N PRO A 89 0.15 -0.96 13.95
CA PRO A 89 0.84 -0.13 12.94
C PRO A 89 2.31 -0.52 12.72
N TRP A 90 2.93 -1.18 13.70
CA TRP A 90 4.27 -1.74 13.61
C TRP A 90 4.42 -2.79 12.51
N ASN A 91 3.36 -3.53 12.17
CA ASN A 91 3.40 -4.54 11.12
C ASN A 91 3.58 -3.87 9.75
N SER A 92 2.79 -2.84 9.44
CA SER A 92 2.93 -2.02 8.22
C SER A 92 4.31 -1.36 8.11
N ILE A 93 4.84 -0.80 9.21
CA ILE A 93 6.17 -0.17 9.23
C ILE A 93 7.27 -1.19 8.93
N PHE A 94 7.22 -2.34 9.62
CA PHE A 94 8.19 -3.41 9.42
C PHE A 94 8.09 -4.01 8.03
N ALA A 95 6.87 -4.27 7.55
CA ALA A 95 6.62 -4.78 6.20
C ALA A 95 7.15 -3.81 5.13
N GLY A 96 6.97 -2.51 5.31
CA GLY A 96 7.55 -1.48 4.43
C GLY A 96 9.07 -1.50 4.42
N ALA A 97 9.69 -1.57 5.59
CA ALA A 97 11.15 -1.65 5.71
C ALA A 97 11.70 -2.96 5.11
N ALA A 98 11.07 -4.10 5.41
CA ALA A 98 11.44 -5.41 4.90
C ALA A 98 11.32 -5.48 3.37
N THR A 99 10.21 -4.96 2.80
CA THR A 99 9.99 -4.86 1.36
C THR A 99 11.08 -4.01 0.69
N GLY A 100 11.31 -2.80 1.22
CA GLY A 100 12.33 -1.91 0.68
C GLY A 100 13.73 -2.52 0.71
N GLY A 101 14.11 -3.14 1.84
CA GLY A 101 15.40 -3.81 1.98
C GLY A 101 15.54 -5.01 1.04
N PHE A 102 14.56 -5.91 1.03
CA PHE A 102 14.60 -7.16 0.28
C PHE A 102 14.72 -6.92 -1.23
N LEU A 103 13.94 -5.99 -1.81
CA LEU A 103 14.03 -5.66 -3.24
C LEU A 103 15.43 -5.17 -3.66
N GLN A 104 16.13 -4.56 -2.72
CA GLN A 104 17.42 -3.94 -2.95
C GLN A 104 18.59 -4.82 -2.47
N MET A 105 18.33 -6.00 -1.92
CA MET A 105 19.35 -6.89 -1.33
C MET A 105 20.46 -7.25 -2.33
N ARG A 106 20.09 -7.43 -3.62
CA ARG A 106 21.02 -7.80 -4.69
C ARG A 106 21.97 -6.65 -5.07
N GLN A 107 21.67 -5.42 -4.65
CA GLN A 107 22.46 -4.23 -4.95
C GLN A 107 23.42 -3.88 -3.80
N GLY A 108 23.55 -4.79 -2.80
CA GLY A 108 24.48 -4.69 -1.69
C GLY A 108 23.84 -4.13 -0.41
N LEU A 109 24.52 -4.37 0.72
CA LEU A 109 24.00 -4.05 2.07
C LEU A 109 23.71 -2.56 2.25
N GLY A 110 24.56 -1.68 1.73
CA GLY A 110 24.36 -0.24 1.86
C GLY A 110 23.12 0.26 1.11
N ALA A 111 22.83 -0.29 -0.08
CA ALA A 111 21.63 0.05 -0.83
C ALA A 111 20.38 -0.53 -0.17
N SER A 112 20.46 -1.79 0.30
CA SER A 112 19.40 -2.45 1.08
C SER A 112 19.02 -1.65 2.34
N ALA A 113 20.01 -1.24 3.13
CA ALA A 113 19.76 -0.48 4.37
C ALA A 113 19.08 0.88 4.11
N LYS A 114 19.54 1.61 3.08
CA LYS A 114 18.92 2.88 2.67
C LYS A 114 17.47 2.70 2.23
N SER A 115 17.21 1.67 1.43
CA SER A 115 15.87 1.36 0.93
C SER A 115 14.93 0.92 2.06
N ALA A 116 15.41 0.10 2.99
CA ALA A 116 14.66 -0.30 4.18
C ALA A 116 14.32 0.89 5.07
N ALA A 117 15.29 1.79 5.30
CA ALA A 117 15.05 3.01 6.08
C ALA A 117 13.99 3.90 5.42
N PHE A 118 14.08 4.12 4.11
CA PHE A 118 13.08 4.89 3.37
C PHE A 118 11.68 4.25 3.45
N GLY A 119 11.58 2.94 3.22
CA GLY A 119 10.32 2.20 3.30
C GLY A 119 9.68 2.26 4.69
N GLY A 120 10.47 2.06 5.74
CA GLY A 120 10.02 2.13 7.13
C GLY A 120 9.56 3.54 7.53
N VAL A 121 10.34 4.57 7.18
CA VAL A 121 9.97 5.97 7.49
C VAL A 121 8.69 6.38 6.75
N LEU A 122 8.57 6.03 5.47
CA LEU A 122 7.38 6.37 4.68
C LEU A 122 6.10 5.76 5.28
N LEU A 123 6.14 4.48 5.64
CA LEU A 123 4.99 3.78 6.23
C LEU A 123 4.70 4.28 7.65
N ALA A 124 5.72 4.63 8.43
CA ALA A 124 5.53 5.26 9.74
C ALA A 124 4.80 6.60 9.63
N LEU A 125 5.10 7.40 8.60
CA LEU A 125 4.39 8.65 8.34
C LEU A 125 2.94 8.40 7.90
N ILE A 126 2.69 7.39 7.04
CA ILE A 126 1.33 7.08 6.57
C ILE A 126 0.45 6.59 7.72
N GLU A 127 0.93 5.63 8.51
CA GLU A 127 0.19 5.11 9.67
C GLU A 127 0.02 6.20 10.75
N GLY A 128 1.07 6.99 11.00
CA GLY A 128 1.02 8.12 11.93
C GLY A 128 -0.01 9.18 11.52
N ALA A 129 -0.08 9.52 10.23
CA ALA A 129 -1.09 10.41 9.69
C ALA A 129 -2.50 9.81 9.80
N GLY A 130 -2.65 8.50 9.57
CA GLY A 130 -3.91 7.78 9.73
C GLY A 130 -4.45 7.85 11.16
N ILE A 131 -3.59 7.64 12.16
CA ILE A 131 -3.95 7.77 13.58
C ILE A 131 -4.32 9.22 13.92
N MET A 132 -3.57 10.19 13.42
CA MET A 132 -3.87 11.62 13.67
C MET A 132 -5.23 12.00 13.06
N LEU A 133 -5.50 11.61 11.82
CA LEU A 133 -6.76 11.92 11.14
C LEU A 133 -7.95 11.27 11.88
N GLN A 134 -7.82 10.02 12.30
CA GLN A 134 -8.86 9.34 13.10
C GLN A 134 -9.14 10.06 14.41
N LYS A 135 -8.11 10.55 15.12
CA LYS A 135 -8.28 11.31 16.37
C LYS A 135 -8.94 12.67 16.18
N VAL A 136 -8.73 13.32 15.04
CA VAL A 136 -9.36 14.62 14.73
C VAL A 136 -10.81 14.43 14.27
N MET A 137 -11.11 13.32 13.60
CA MET A 137 -12.43 13.04 13.02
C MET A 137 -13.37 12.25 13.94
N THR A 138 -12.88 11.58 15.00
CA THR A 138 -13.78 10.93 15.97
C THR A 138 -14.45 11.99 16.86
N PRO A 139 -15.79 12.12 16.84
CA PRO A 139 -16.50 12.92 17.82
C PRO A 139 -16.25 12.36 19.21
N THR A 140 -16.08 13.23 20.21
CA THR A 140 -15.99 12.86 21.63
C THR A 140 -17.12 11.86 21.95
N PRO A 141 -16.84 10.70 22.59
CA PRO A 141 -17.91 9.78 22.97
C PRO A 141 -18.91 10.56 23.80
N GLN A 142 -20.15 10.66 23.29
CA GLN A 142 -21.25 11.23 24.05
C GLN A 142 -21.42 10.31 25.25
N ILE A 143 -21.05 10.80 26.42
CA ILE A 143 -21.37 10.15 27.68
C ILE A 143 -22.90 10.12 27.69
N VAL A 144 -23.49 8.99 27.33
CA VAL A 144 -24.89 8.70 27.57
C VAL A 144 -25.01 8.74 29.09
N LEU A 145 -25.38 9.89 29.64
CA LEU A 145 -25.98 9.94 30.97
C LEU A 145 -27.27 9.14 30.83
N GLU A 146 -27.19 7.85 31.17
CA GLU A 146 -28.35 7.04 31.45
C GLU A 146 -29.04 7.69 32.65
N ASP A 147 -30.08 8.48 32.38
CA ASP A 147 -30.91 9.13 33.40
C ASP A 147 -31.68 8.02 34.13
N PRO A 148 -31.35 7.69 35.39
CA PRO A 148 -32.02 6.60 36.11
C PRO A 148 -33.29 7.17 36.72
N GLY A 149 -34.34 7.37 35.91
CA GLY A 149 -35.42 8.23 36.39
C GLY A 149 -36.73 8.26 35.64
N MET A 150 -37.18 7.22 34.93
CA MET A 150 -38.60 7.10 34.58
C MET A 150 -39.02 5.63 34.37
N GLY A 151 -39.43 5.00 35.47
CA GLY A 151 -40.14 3.72 35.48
C GLY A 151 -41.30 3.76 36.46
N ASN A 152 -42.51 3.61 35.93
CA ASN A 152 -43.76 3.18 36.56
C ASN A 152 -44.62 4.23 37.28
N THR A 153 -45.54 4.82 36.51
CA THR A 153 -46.96 4.92 36.92
C THR A 153 -47.74 3.83 36.22
#